data_AF-A0A7S1SQA2-F1
#
_entry.id   AF-A0A7S1SQA2-F1
#
_cell.length_a   1.000
_cell.length_b   1.000
_cell.length_c   1.000
_cell.angle_alpha   90.00
_cell.angle_beta   90.00
_cell.angle_gamma   90.00
#
_symmetry.space_group_name_H-M   'P 1'
#
loop_
_entity.id
_entity.type
_entity.pdbx_description
1 polymer ?
#
loop_
_entity_poly.entity_id
_entity_poly.type
_entity_poly.pdbx_seq_one_letter_code
_entity_poly.pdbx_strand_id
1 'polypeptide(L)'
;VCVSYWLNRLQHLPAHLPQLFCTLNPLHPPAEDKVIRRMSLAHPVYSFEAVEAQRRVGGLQGTGGVYFAGAWCGYGFHEDGIKAGIAAATAMGASVPWTPRPCSPHLTLWEQLCIRTFDRFCKAAFTVGSLRFILPT
;
A
#
# COMPACT_ATOMS: atom_id res chain seq x y z
N VAL A 1 12.91 12.50 1.32
CA VAL A 1 11.79 13.32 1.84
C VAL A 1 11.99 13.53 3.32
N CYS A 2 11.92 14.78 3.80
CA CYS A 2 11.94 15.11 5.22
C CYS A 2 10.54 15.58 5.64
N VAL A 3 9.94 14.94 6.65
CA VAL A 3 8.61 15.30 7.16
C VAL A 3 8.57 15.12 8.67
N SER A 4 7.90 16.02 9.38
CA SER A 4 7.65 15.89 10.82
C SER A 4 6.16 15.82 11.10
N TYR A 5 5.75 14.78 11.83
CA TYR A 5 4.38 14.60 12.30
C TYR A 5 4.28 15.03 13.77
N TRP A 6 3.30 15.86 14.08
CA TRP A 6 2.92 16.15 15.47
C TRP A 6 1.98 15.04 15.97
N LEU A 7 2.52 14.11 16.75
CA LEU A 7 1.81 12.90 17.16
C LEU A 7 0.66 13.19 18.10
N ASN A 8 0.79 14.17 19.02
CA ASN A 8 -0.29 14.48 19.95
C ASN A 8 -1.56 14.91 19.21
N ARG A 9 -1.41 15.72 18.16
CA ARG A 9 -2.56 16.14 17.34
C ARG A 9 -3.05 15.00 16.46
N LEU A 10 -2.15 14.27 15.81
CA LEU A 10 -2.50 13.19 14.88
C LEU A 10 -3.26 12.05 15.57
N GLN A 11 -2.90 11.73 16.81
CA GLN A 11 -3.45 10.60 17.56
C GLN A 11 -4.37 11.03 18.73
N HIS A 12 -4.65 12.34 18.87
CA HIS A 12 -5.41 12.90 19.99
C HIS A 12 -4.89 12.47 21.36
N LEU A 13 -3.58 12.57 21.58
CA LEU A 13 -2.97 12.16 22.84
C LEU A 13 -3.39 13.09 24.00
N PRO A 14 -3.45 12.58 25.25
CA PRO A 14 -3.80 13.39 26.41
C PRO A 14 -2.92 14.64 26.56
N ALA A 15 -3.54 15.78 26.90
CA ALA A 15 -2.87 17.08 26.97
C ALA A 15 -1.78 17.19 28.05
N HIS A 16 -1.77 16.29 29.04
CA HIS A 16 -0.74 16.25 30.08
C HIS A 16 0.55 15.56 29.63
N LEU A 17 0.54 14.87 28.48
CA LEU A 17 1.72 14.26 27.91
C LEU A 17 2.63 15.32 27.27
N PRO A 18 3.96 15.08 27.22
CA PRO A 18 4.87 15.97 26.50
C PRO A 18 4.51 16.05 25.01
N GLN A 19 5.01 17.09 24.33
CA GLN A 19 4.86 17.25 22.89
C GLN A 19 5.75 16.25 22.15
N LEU A 20 5.13 15.33 21.42
CA LEU A 20 5.76 14.23 20.71
C LEU A 20 5.75 14.47 19.20
N PHE A 21 6.90 14.27 18.59
CA PHE A 21 7.10 14.40 17.15
C PHE A 21 7.74 13.15 16.58
N CYS A 22 7.31 12.75 15.38
CA CYS A 22 8.00 11.75 14.56
C CYS A 22 8.53 12.43 13.31
N THR A 23 9.86 12.46 13.17
CA THR A 23 10.51 13.06 12.01
C THR A 23 11.15 11.99 11.15
N LEU A 24 10.76 11.93 9.88
CA LEU A 24 11.32 11.01 8.89
C LEU A 24 12.44 11.71 8.13
N ASN A 25 13.61 11.07 8.05
CA ASN A 25 14.81 11.53 7.34
C ASN A 25 15.12 13.04 7.57
N PRO A 26 15.35 13.47 8.82
CA PRO A 26 15.64 14.86 9.12
C PRO A 26 16.91 15.36 8.42
N LEU A 27 16.89 16.56 7.86
CA LEU A 27 18.11 17.24 7.36
C LEU A 27 19.10 17.55 8.49
N HIS A 28 18.55 17.95 9.65
CA HIS A 28 19.29 18.17 10.88
C HIS A 28 18.73 17.25 11.97
N PRO A 29 19.53 16.34 12.54
CA PRO A 29 19.05 15.47 13.59
C PRO A 29 18.50 16.25 14.79
N PRO A 30 17.41 15.78 15.42
CA PRO A 30 16.97 16.34 16.70
C PRO A 30 18.05 16.18 17.77
N ALA A 31 18.04 17.06 18.77
CA ALA A 31 18.96 17.01 19.90
C ALA A 31 18.89 15.64 20.60
N GLU A 32 20.06 15.05 20.89
CA GLU A 32 20.19 13.65 21.34
C GLU A 32 19.39 13.38 22.62
N ASP A 33 19.40 14.32 23.55
CA ASP A 33 18.69 14.30 24.83
C ASP A 33 17.15 14.31 24.67
N LYS A 34 16.65 14.63 23.48
CA LYS A 34 15.22 14.67 23.16
C LYS A 34 14.76 13.48 22.31
N VAL A 35 15.66 12.58 21.92
CA VAL A 35 15.32 11.43 21.09
C VAL A 35 14.83 10.28 21.93
N ILE A 36 13.54 9.95 21.81
CA ILE A 36 12.93 8.82 22.50
C ILE A 36 13.31 7.49 21.81
N ARG A 37 13.32 7.47 20.47
CA ARG A 37 13.64 6.27 19.69
C ARG A 37 14.11 6.63 18.29
N ARG A 38 15.06 5.86 17.76
CA ARG A 38 15.43 5.84 16.34
C ARG A 38 15.07 4.49 15.74
N MET A 39 14.58 4.51 14.51
CA MET A 39 14.25 3.31 13.75
C MET A 39 14.74 3.52 12.32
N SER A 40 15.35 2.48 11.74
CA SER A 40 15.64 2.43 10.32
C SER A 40 14.63 1.49 9.68
N LEU A 41 13.84 2.02 8.74
CA LEU A 41 12.82 1.28 8.01
C LEU A 41 13.11 1.45 6.52
N ALA A 42 13.02 0.34 5.77
CA ALA A 42 13.10 0.38 4.32
C ALA A 42 11.71 0.63 3.73
N HIS A 43 11.61 1.55 2.78
CA HIS A 43 10.41 1.74 1.98
C HIS A 43 10.61 1.15 0.58
N PRO A 44 9.66 0.34 0.06
CA PRO A 44 9.76 -0.18 -1.30
C PRO A 44 9.72 0.96 -2.31
N VAL A 45 10.61 0.88 -3.30
CA VAL A 45 10.61 1.77 -4.46
C VAL A 45 9.88 1.06 -5.59
N TYR A 46 8.81 1.67 -6.08
CA TYR A 46 8.01 1.12 -7.18
C TYR A 46 8.58 1.57 -8.52
N SER A 47 9.45 0.74 -9.09
CA SER A 47 9.91 0.88 -10.48
C SER A 47 9.03 0.08 -11.45
N PHE A 48 9.21 0.29 -12.75
CA PHE A 48 8.50 -0.52 -13.76
C PHE A 48 8.84 -2.01 -13.62
N GLU A 49 10.11 -2.34 -13.35
CA GLU A 49 10.57 -3.70 -13.10
C GLU A 49 9.92 -4.31 -11.86
N ALA A 50 9.75 -3.53 -10.78
CA ALA A 50 9.06 -3.98 -9.58
C ALA A 50 7.60 -4.32 -9.88
N VAL A 51 6.90 -3.49 -10.66
CA VAL A 51 5.51 -3.73 -11.06
C VAL A 51 5.38 -4.95 -11.98
N GLU A 52 6.30 -5.16 -12.92
CA GLU A 52 6.32 -6.39 -13.74
C GLU A 52 6.60 -7.64 -12.89
N ALA A 53 7.52 -7.55 -11.93
CA ALA A 53 7.82 -8.65 -11.02
C ALA A 53 6.61 -9.02 -10.16
N GLN A 54 5.85 -8.04 -9.67
CA GLN A 54 4.61 -8.27 -8.90
C GLN A 54 3.59 -9.13 -9.66
N ARG A 55 3.43 -8.91 -10.97
CA ARG A 55 2.48 -9.69 -11.79
C ARG A 55 2.83 -11.17 -11.85
N ARG A 56 4.10 -11.52 -11.68
CA ARG A 56 4.58 -12.90 -11.72
C ARG A 56 4.39 -13.63 -10.39
N VAL A 57 4.23 -12.93 -9.26
CA VAL A 57 4.14 -13.52 -7.92
C VAL A 57 3.01 -14.55 -7.83
N GLY A 58 1.84 -14.25 -8.43
CA GLY A 58 0.71 -15.18 -8.40
C GLY A 58 1.03 -16.56 -8.97
N GLY A 59 1.88 -16.63 -10.00
CA GLY A 59 2.30 -17.90 -10.60
C GLY A 59 3.39 -18.64 -9.82
N LEU A 60 4.00 -18.01 -8.81
CA LEU A 60 5.03 -18.63 -7.96
C LEU A 60 4.43 -19.33 -6.74
N GLN A 61 3.21 -18.97 -6.33
CA GLN A 61 2.57 -19.51 -5.13
C GLN A 61 2.49 -21.05 -5.17
N GLY A 62 2.99 -21.70 -4.12
CA GLY A 62 2.98 -23.16 -3.98
C GLY A 62 4.13 -23.89 -4.69
N THR A 63 4.96 -23.19 -5.49
CA THR A 63 6.13 -23.80 -6.12
C THR A 63 7.10 -24.27 -5.04
N GLY A 64 7.36 -25.58 -4.97
CA GLY A 64 8.20 -26.18 -3.93
C GLY A 64 7.64 -26.01 -2.51
N GLY A 65 6.33 -25.82 -2.36
CA GLY A 65 5.69 -25.57 -1.06
C GLY A 65 5.95 -24.16 -0.50
N VAL A 66 6.46 -23.24 -1.31
CA VAL A 66 6.75 -21.85 -0.90
C VAL A 66 5.62 -20.93 -1.32
N TYR A 67 5.20 -20.06 -0.40
CA TYR A 67 4.14 -19.08 -0.61
C TYR A 67 4.66 -17.69 -0.23
N PHE A 68 4.38 -16.70 -1.08
CA PHE A 68 4.80 -15.32 -0.87
C PHE A 68 3.62 -14.47 -0.40
N ALA A 69 3.87 -13.60 0.56
CA ALA A 69 2.92 -12.60 1.05
C ALA A 69 3.66 -11.37 1.55
N GLY A 70 3.10 -10.19 1.29
CA GLY A 70 3.62 -8.93 1.80
C GLY A 70 3.02 -7.74 1.07
N ALA A 71 3.14 -6.56 1.68
CA ALA A 71 2.63 -5.31 1.10
C ALA A 71 3.28 -4.98 -0.26
N TRP A 72 4.51 -5.46 -0.49
CA TRP A 72 5.23 -5.36 -1.75
C TRP A 72 4.60 -6.16 -2.89
N CYS A 73 3.63 -7.05 -2.63
CA CYS A 73 2.82 -7.70 -3.67
C CYS A 73 1.76 -6.76 -4.28
N GLY A 74 1.55 -5.58 -3.70
CA GLY A 74 0.68 -4.51 -4.20
C GLY A 74 1.35 -3.14 -4.10
N TYR A 75 0.63 -2.12 -3.64
CA TYR A 75 1.13 -0.73 -3.58
C TYR A 75 1.84 -0.37 -2.26
N GLY A 76 2.11 -1.35 -1.39
CA GLY A 76 2.92 -1.15 -0.19
C GLY A 76 2.12 -0.71 1.02
N PHE A 77 0.79 -0.70 0.93
CA PHE A 77 -0.08 -0.40 2.05
C PHE A 77 -0.37 -1.65 2.88
N HIS A 78 -0.86 -1.42 4.10
CA HIS A 78 -1.26 -2.49 5.02
C HIS A 78 -2.31 -3.41 4.39
N GLU A 79 -3.25 -2.85 3.63
CA GLU A 79 -4.28 -3.60 2.92
C GLU A 79 -3.70 -4.55 1.86
N ASP A 80 -2.66 -4.14 1.14
CA ASP A 80 -1.98 -5.01 0.18
C ASP A 80 -1.32 -6.20 0.90
N GLY A 81 -0.73 -5.95 2.07
CA GLY A 81 -0.14 -6.99 2.91
C GLY A 81 -1.18 -7.99 3.42
N ILE A 82 -2.33 -7.50 3.89
CA ILE A 82 -3.45 -8.34 4.34
C ILE A 82 -4.00 -9.16 3.17
N LYS A 83 -4.29 -8.53 2.02
CA LYS A 83 -4.77 -9.22 0.81
C LYS A 83 -3.80 -10.31 0.36
N ALA A 84 -2.50 -10.02 0.30
CA ALA A 84 -1.49 -11.00 -0.07
C ALA A 84 -1.39 -12.15 0.95
N GLY A 85 -1.47 -11.85 2.25
CA GLY A 85 -1.49 -12.85 3.32
C GLY A 85 -2.69 -13.79 3.24
N ILE A 86 -3.89 -13.24 3.01
CA ILE A 86 -5.12 -14.02 2.81
C ILE A 86 -5.00 -14.90 1.57
N ALA A 87 -4.46 -14.36 0.46
CA ALA A 87 -4.26 -15.12 -0.77
C ALA A 87 -3.30 -16.30 -0.56
N ALA A 88 -2.17 -16.08 0.13
CA ALA A 88 -1.22 -17.14 0.47
C ALA A 88 -1.83 -18.19 1.41
N ALA A 89 -2.53 -17.77 2.46
CA ALA A 89 -3.19 -18.67 3.40
C ALA A 89 -4.27 -19.54 2.72
N THR A 90 -5.10 -18.92 1.88
CA THR A 90 -6.12 -19.62 1.08
C THR A 90 -5.47 -20.63 0.13
N ALA A 91 -4.36 -20.27 -0.50
CA ALA A 91 -3.62 -21.18 -1.39
C ALA A 91 -2.96 -22.36 -0.65
N MET A 92 -2.79 -22.26 0.67
CA MET A 92 -2.39 -23.36 1.56
C MET A 92 -3.58 -24.18 2.07
N GLY A 93 -4.82 -23.84 1.69
CA GLY A 93 -6.04 -24.51 2.13
C GLY A 93 -6.65 -23.97 3.44
N ALA A 94 -6.13 -22.87 3.98
CA ALA A 94 -6.73 -22.22 5.14
C ALA A 94 -7.97 -21.39 4.74
N SER A 95 -8.90 -21.22 5.68
CA SER A 95 -10.04 -20.31 5.54
C SER A 95 -9.94 -19.16 6.53
N VAL A 96 -10.29 -17.95 6.10
CA VAL A 96 -10.45 -16.81 7.01
C VAL A 96 -11.84 -16.82 7.67
N PRO A 97 -11.96 -16.55 8.98
CA PRO A 97 -13.25 -16.62 9.69
C PRO A 97 -14.15 -15.38 9.47
N TRP A 98 -13.89 -14.58 8.45
CA TRP A 98 -14.69 -13.41 8.08
C TRP A 98 -14.84 -13.31 6.56
N THR A 99 -15.91 -12.66 6.12
CA THR A 99 -16.14 -12.38 4.69
C THR A 99 -15.52 -11.03 4.33
N PRO A 100 -14.52 -10.97 3.43
CA PRO A 100 -13.99 -9.70 2.95
C PRO A 100 -15.09 -8.87 2.29
N ARG A 101 -15.18 -7.58 2.63
CA ARG A 101 -16.04 -6.64 1.93
C ARG A 101 -15.20 -5.91 0.87
N PRO A 102 -15.70 -5.78 -0.38
CA PRO A 102 -15.07 -4.88 -1.32
C PRO A 102 -15.21 -3.46 -0.78
N CYS A 103 -14.12 -2.69 -0.78
CA CYS A 103 -14.19 -1.26 -0.51
C CYS A 103 -14.55 -0.49 -1.81
N SER A 104 -14.84 -1.22 -2.90
CA SER A 104 -15.03 -0.67 -4.24
C SER A 104 -16.02 0.47 -4.20
N PRO A 105 -15.77 1.56 -4.94
CA PRO A 105 -16.64 2.72 -4.85
C PRO A 105 -18.01 2.33 -5.40
N HIS A 106 -19.08 2.79 -4.74
CA HIS A 106 -20.43 2.60 -5.23
C HIS A 106 -20.67 3.54 -6.41
N LEU A 107 -20.32 3.08 -7.60
CA LEU A 107 -20.47 3.83 -8.85
C LEU A 107 -21.85 3.62 -9.46
N THR A 108 -22.47 4.72 -9.87
CA THR A 108 -23.66 4.72 -10.72
C THR A 108 -23.37 4.07 -12.08
N LEU A 109 -24.43 3.63 -12.79
CA LEU A 109 -24.29 3.09 -14.14
C LEU A 109 -23.60 4.07 -15.10
N TRP A 110 -23.88 5.37 -14.94
CA TRP A 110 -23.26 6.42 -15.75
C TRP A 110 -21.77 6.56 -15.47
N GLU A 111 -21.35 6.61 -14.20
CA GLU A 111 -19.94 6.66 -13.84
C GLU A 111 -19.19 5.42 -14.32
N GLN A 112 -19.78 4.24 -14.19
CA GLN A 112 -19.20 3.00 -14.71
C GLN A 112 -19.03 3.04 -16.24
N LEU A 113 -19.96 3.66 -16.96
CA LEU A 113 -19.87 3.81 -18.41
C LEU A 113 -18.78 4.82 -18.77
N CYS A 114 -18.79 6.01 -18.17
CA CYS A 114 -17.82 7.07 -18.39
C CYS A 114 -16.40 6.63 -18.08
N ILE A 115 -16.17 5.96 -16.95
CA ILE A 115 -14.85 5.47 -16.57
C ILE A 115 -14.35 4.43 -17.59
N ARG A 116 -15.22 3.52 -18.05
CA ARG A 116 -14.86 2.51 -19.05
C ARG A 116 -14.54 3.12 -20.42
N THR A 117 -15.31 4.09 -20.87
CA THR A 117 -15.05 4.76 -22.16
C THR A 117 -13.79 5.60 -22.09
N PHE A 118 -13.58 6.32 -20.98
CA PHE A 118 -12.37 7.12 -20.74
C PHE A 118 -11.12 6.23 -20.66
N ASP A 119 -11.16 5.13 -19.93
CA ASP A 119 -10.04 4.17 -19.84
C ASP A 119 -9.64 3.63 -21.22
N ARG A 120 -10.63 3.26 -22.06
CA ARG A 120 -10.37 2.82 -23.44
C ARG A 120 -9.74 3.92 -24.29
N PHE A 121 -10.28 5.13 -24.23
CA PHE A 121 -9.74 6.27 -24.96
C PHE A 121 -8.29 6.55 -24.56
N CYS A 122 -8.02 6.66 -23.25
CA CYS A 122 -6.68 6.92 -22.76
C CYS A 122 -5.71 5.82 -23.18
N LYS A 123 -6.06 4.54 -23.01
CA LYS A 123 -5.20 3.43 -23.45
C LYS A 123 -4.90 3.44 -24.94
N ALA A 124 -5.83 3.92 -25.78
CA ALA A 124 -5.58 4.08 -27.21
C ALA A 124 -4.73 5.32 -27.53
N ALA A 125 -4.80 6.38 -26.71
CA ALA A 125 -4.07 7.63 -26.91
C ALA A 125 -2.60 7.56 -26.45
N PHE A 126 -2.29 6.74 -25.44
CA PHE A 126 -0.91 6.55 -24.97
C PHE A 126 -0.18 5.50 -25.81
N THR A 127 0.85 5.93 -26.57
CA THR A 127 1.68 5.06 -27.41
C THR A 127 2.94 4.53 -26.71
N VAL A 128 3.31 5.13 -25.57
CA VAL A 128 4.47 4.73 -24.75
C VAL A 128 4.02 4.64 -23.28
N GLY A 129 4.40 3.54 -22.62
CA GLY A 129 4.04 3.27 -21.22
C GLY A 129 2.67 2.58 -21.07
N SER A 130 2.12 2.62 -19.86
CA SER A 130 0.77 2.12 -19.59
C SER A 130 0.06 3.06 -18.63
N LEU A 131 -1.22 3.36 -18.92
CA LEU A 131 -2.09 4.06 -17.99
C LEU A 131 -2.99 3.04 -17.30
N ARG A 132 -2.97 3.08 -15.96
CA ARG A 132 -3.89 2.29 -15.13
C ARG A 132 -4.67 3.25 -14.23
N PHE A 133 -5.98 3.26 -14.40
CA PHE A 133 -6.86 3.92 -13.43
C PHE A 133 -6.94 3.06 -12.17
N ILE A 134 -6.46 3.63 -11.07
CA ILE A 134 -6.67 3.08 -9.73
C ILE A 134 -7.83 3.87 -9.15
N LEU A 135 -9.03 3.31 -9.25
CA LEU A 135 -10.19 3.85 -8.53
C LEU A 135 -9.98 3.56 -7.04
N PRO A 136 -10.45 4.44 -6.14
CA PRO A 136 -10.45 4.13 -4.71
C PRO A 136 -11.31 2.88 -4.50
N THR A 137 -10.64 1.74 -4.30
CA THR A 137 -11.23 0.41 -4.12
C THR A 137 -11.65 0.16 -2.71
#